data_AF-A0A931PKV4-F1
#
_entry.id   AF-A0A931PKV4-F1
#
_cell.length_a   1.000
_cell.length_b   1.000
_cell.length_c   1.000
_cell.angle_alpha   90.00
_cell.angle_beta   90.00
_cell.angle_gamma   90.00
#
_symmetry.space_group_name_H-M   'P 1'
#
loop_
_entity.id
_entity.type
_entity.pdbx_description
1 polymer ?
#
loop_
_entity_poly.entity_id
_entity_poly.type
_entity_poly.pdbx_seq_one_letter_code
_entity_poly.pdbx_strand_id
1 'polypeptide(L)' 'MATQVTERYCPVCGKPVADANYNRFGEWCCSDAHADEYVAEVRSKKQRELASTDRPRESPRERTVPRSCCGG' A
#
# COMPACT_ATOMS: atom_id res chain seq x y z
N MET A 1 5.22 3.27 -37.88
CA MET A 1 4.47 3.47 -36.62
C MET A 1 5.36 2.98 -35.50
N ALA A 2 5.84 3.86 -34.62
CA ALA A 2 6.69 3.47 -33.51
C ALA A 2 5.79 2.81 -32.44
N THR A 3 5.67 1.49 -32.49
CA THR A 3 5.13 0.72 -31.38
C THR A 3 6.11 0.86 -30.22
N GLN A 4 5.85 1.82 -29.34
CA GLN A 4 6.54 1.92 -28.06
C GLN A 4 6.16 0.68 -27.27
N VAL A 5 6.90 -0.40 -27.47
CA VAL A 5 6.88 -1.57 -26.60
C VAL A 5 7.40 -1.03 -25.28
N THR A 6 6.48 -0.69 -24.37
CA THR A 6 6.89 -0.42 -23.00
C THR A 6 7.36 -1.76 -22.48
N GLU A 7 8.67 -1.98 -22.50
CA GLU A 7 9.30 -3.18 -21.98
C GLU A 7 8.95 -3.23 -20.49
N ARG A 8 7.90 -3.98 -20.16
CA ARG A 8 7.49 -4.24 -18.79
C ARG A 8 8.38 -5.35 -18.26
N TYR A 9 8.84 -5.23 -17.02
CA TYR A 9 9.66 -6.25 -16.37
C TYR A 9 8.93 -6.78 -15.15
N CYS A 10 9.04 -8.08 -14.91
CA CYS A 10 8.42 -8.71 -13.75
C CYS A 10 9.15 -8.23 -12.48
N PRO A 11 8.44 -7.69 -11.47
CA PRO A 11 9.07 -7.18 -10.24
C PRO A 11 9.71 -8.28 -9.39
N VAL A 12 9.32 -9.54 -9.59
CA VAL A 12 9.82 -10.69 -8.81
C VAL A 12 11.13 -11.25 -9.38
N CYS A 13 11.25 -11.35 -10.71
CA CYS A 13 12.37 -12.03 -11.36
C CYS A 13 13.14 -11.19 -12.38
N GLY A 14 12.69 -9.96 -12.67
CA GLY A 14 13.34 -9.04 -13.61
C GLY A 14 13.25 -9.44 -15.09
N LYS A 15 12.48 -10.49 -15.44
CA LYS A 15 12.31 -10.92 -16.83
C LYS A 15 11.34 -10.02 -17.59
N PRO A 16 11.55 -9.82 -18.90
CA PRO A 16 10.61 -9.06 -19.73
C PRO A 16 9.25 -9.75 -19.80
N VAL A 17 8.19 -8.98 -19.59
CA VAL A 17 6.80 -9.43 -19.68
C VAL A 17 6.32 -9.14 -21.09
N ALA A 18 6.25 -10.19 -21.91
CA ALA A 18 5.77 -10.11 -23.29
C ALA A 18 4.26 -9.83 -23.35
N ASP A 19 3.50 -10.38 -22.40
CA ASP A 19 2.04 -10.29 -22.37
C ASP A 19 1.56 -9.69 -21.05
N ALA A 20 0.80 -8.59 -21.16
CA ALA A 20 0.20 -7.87 -20.04
C ALA A 20 -1.00 -8.61 -19.39
N ASN A 21 -1.02 -9.95 -19.42
CA ASN A 21 -2.15 -10.77 -18.99
C ASN A 21 -2.26 -10.83 -17.46
N TYR A 22 -1.12 -10.88 -16.76
CA TYR A 22 -1.06 -11.01 -15.31
C TYR A 22 -0.75 -9.68 -14.63
N ASN A 23 -1.76 -8.79 -14.56
CA ASN A 23 -1.67 -7.50 -13.87
C ASN A 23 -2.18 -7.62 -12.41
N ARG A 24 -1.38 -7.17 -11.44
CA ARG A 24 -1.79 -7.01 -10.03
C ARG A 24 -1.38 -5.63 -9.52
N PHE A 25 -2.35 -4.86 -9.03
CA PHE A 25 -2.13 -3.51 -8.49
C PHE A 25 -1.43 -2.53 -9.44
N GLY A 26 -1.51 -2.75 -10.76
CA GLY A 26 -0.82 -1.92 -11.75
C GLY A 26 0.58 -2.41 -12.12
N GLU A 27 1.07 -3.50 -11.50
CA GLU A 27 2.33 -4.16 -11.86
C GLU A 27 2.06 -5.42 -12.70
N TRP A 28 2.90 -5.66 -13.72
CA TRP A 28 2.77 -6.82 -14.62
C TRP A 28 3.77 -7.90 -14.24
N CYS A 29 3.30 -9.15 -14.17
CA CYS A 29 4.12 -10.32 -13.88
C CYS A 29 4.20 -11.27 -15.07
N CYS A 30 5.29 -12.04 -15.15
CA CYS A 30 5.46 -13.01 -16.24
C CYS A 30 4.70 -14.33 -16.00
N SER A 31 4.16 -14.56 -14.80
CA SER A 31 3.44 -15.79 -14.42
C SER A 31 2.50 -15.51 -13.23
N ASP A 32 1.49 -16.38 -13.03
CA ASP A 32 0.56 -16.24 -11.90
C ASP A 32 1.24 -16.44 -10.54
N ALA A 33 2.21 -17.36 -10.46
CA ALA A 33 3.01 -17.58 -9.25
C ALA A 33 3.73 -16.28 -8.81
N HIS A 34 4.37 -15.57 -9.74
CA HIS A 34 5.01 -14.28 -9.42
C HIS A 34 3.99 -13.19 -9.08
N ALA A 35 2.80 -13.24 -9.67
CA ALA A 35 1.73 -12.31 -9.32
C ALA A 35 1.26 -12.51 -7.87
N ASP A 36 1.20 -13.75 -7.38
CA ASP A 36 0.83 -14.06 -6.00
C ASP A 36 1.92 -13.67 -5.00
N GLU A 37 3.19 -14.00 -5.30
CA GLU A 37 4.35 -13.57 -4.51
C GLU A 37 4.39 -12.04 -4.36
N TYR A 38 4.17 -11.32 -5.46
CA TYR A 38 4.09 -9.86 -5.46
C TYR A 38 2.94 -9.34 -4.58
N VAL A 39 1.76 -9.97 -4.61
CA VAL A 39 0.63 -9.63 -3.75
C VAL A 39 0.97 -9.86 -2.27
N ALA A 40 1.64 -10.96 -1.94
CA ALA A 40 2.06 -11.28 -0.58
C ALA A 40 3.05 -10.24 -0.03
N GLU A 41 4.02 -9.81 -0.84
CA GLU A 41 4.94 -8.73 -0.51
C GLU A 41 4.22 -7.39 -0.28
N VAL A 42 3.33 -6.99 -1.20
CA VAL A 42 2.57 -5.74 -1.09
C VAL A 42 1.70 -5.73 0.16
N ARG A 43 1.01 -6.84 0.47
CA ARG A 43 0.23 -6.96 1.72
C ARG A 43 1.11 -6.84 2.95
N SER A 44 2.29 -7.46 2.94
CA SER A 44 3.22 -7.43 4.08
C SER A 44 3.78 -6.02 4.30
N LYS A 45 4.16 -5.32 3.22
CA LYS A 45 4.58 -3.91 3.26
C LYS A 45 3.45 -3.03 3.79
N LYS A 46 2.24 -3.17 3.25
CA LYS A 46 1.07 -2.39 3.67
C LYS A 46 0.73 -2.61 5.15
N GLN A 47 0.80 -3.85 5.64
CA GLN A 47 0.60 -4.13 7.07
C GLN A 47 1.65 -3.46 7.95
N ARG A 48 2.92 -3.45 7.52
CA ARG A 48 4.01 -2.80 8.26
C ARG A 48 3.88 -1.27 8.26
N GLU A 49 3.44 -0.69 7.14
CA GLU A 49 3.14 0.75 7.04
C GLU A 49 1.94 1.14 7.90
N LEU A 50 0.87 0.34 7.88
CA LEU A 50 -0.31 0.53 8.75
C LEU A 50 0.06 0.43 10.24
N ALA A 51 0.90 -0.52 10.63
CA ALA A 51 1.39 -0.65 12.00
C ALA A 51 2.29 0.54 12.42
N SER A 52 2.97 1.17 11.46
CA SER A 52 3.80 2.36 11.72
C SER A 52 2.99 3.66 11.70
N THR A 53 1.79 3.64 11.13
CA THR A 53 0.86 4.78 11.10
C THR A 53 -0.15 4.76 12.25
N ASP A 54 0.16 4.06 13.35
CA ASP A 54 -0.42 4.37 14.66
C ASP A 54 0.15 5.72 15.14
N ARG A 55 -0.25 6.82 14.48
CA ARG A 55 -0.51 8.02 15.26
C ARG A 55 -1.72 7.63 16.10
N PRO A 56 -1.67 7.73 17.44
CA PRO A 56 -2.89 7.60 18.21
C PRO A 56 -3.86 8.59 17.58
N ARG A 57 -5.00 8.08 17.12
CA ARG A 57 -6.17 8.89 16.84
C ARG A 57 -6.44 9.62 18.14
N GLU A 58 -5.86 10.80 18.26
CA GLU A 58 -6.13 11.79 19.27
C GLU A 58 -7.64 12.03 19.16
N SER A 59 -8.39 11.30 19.99
CA SER A 59 -9.79 11.58 20.25
C SER A 59 -9.87 13.09 20.44
N PRO A 60 -10.67 13.80 19.63
CA PRO A 60 -10.74 15.25 19.72
C PRO A 60 -11.04 15.59 21.16
N ARG A 61 -10.03 16.20 21.80
CA ARG A 61 -9.98 16.64 23.19
C ARG A 61 -11.40 16.86 23.69
N GLU A 62 -11.87 15.94 24.53
CA GLU A 62 -13.05 16.18 25.34
C GLU A 62 -12.72 17.40 26.21
N ARG A 63 -13.18 18.51 25.66
CA ARG A 63 -13.24 19.86 26.16
C ARG A 63 -13.14 19.87 27.69
N THR A 64 -11.96 20.20 28.18
CA THR A 64 -11.72 20.60 29.56
C THR A 64 -12.77 21.65 29.89
N VAL A 65 -13.77 21.29 30.69
CA VAL A 65 -14.74 22.25 31.21
C VAL A 65 -14.00 23.02 32.30
N PRO A 66 -13.73 24.33 32.16
CA PRO A 66 -13.22 25.10 33.28
C PRO A 66 -14.42 25.44 34.16
N ARG A 67 -14.77 24.58 35.13
CA ARG A 67 -15.63 25.03 36.24
C ARG A 67 -14.75 25.70 37.29
N SER A 68 -14.35 26.92 36.94
CA SER A 68 -13.99 27.93 37.91
C SER A 68 -15.26 28.36 38.67
N CYS A 69 -15.10 28.56 39.99
CA CYS A 69 -15.95 29.35 40.90
C CYS A 69 -17.34 28.81 41.29
N CYS A 70 -17.47 28.30 42.51
CA CYS A 70 -18.02 29.05 43.67
C CYS A 70 -18.14 28.13 44.89
N GLY A 71 -17.43 28.48 45.96
CA GLY A 71 -17.75 28.05 47.31
C GLY A 71 -18.91 28.86 47.88
N GLY A 72 -19.64 28.26 48.82
CA GLY A 72 -20.73 28.83 49.60
C GLY A 72 -21.18 27.80 50.61
#